data_AF-A0A6I6SLH6-F1
#
_entry.id   AF-A0A6I6SLH6-F1
#
_cell.length_a   1.000
_cell.length_b   1.000
_cell.length_c   1.000
_cell.angle_alpha   90.00
_cell.angle_beta   90.00
_cell.angle_gamma   90.00
#
_symmetry.space_group_name_H-M   'P 1'
#
loop_
_entity.id
_entity.type
_entity.pdbx_description
1 polymer ?
#
loop_
_entity_poly.entity_id
_entity_poly.type
_entity_poly.pdbx_seq_one_letter_code
_entity_poly.pdbx_strand_id
1 'polypeptide(L)'
;MSRTEIFLLQPNGGVHVLEFRNAWRGAMYVWNDIAKRYCGFERFPLGFDDKGKEQQMDVWNYGNRNPDMPEHDAIVLLSTMDHALLEPDQWERLAEAFEKYGSEHPDSSYSEQAAALRQAMESEAGKDVTGIGWLQTSVCDTEWLIWDEDGEERRSYDPSKDEGHLWILAQIDETRAEAA
;
A
#
# COMPACT_ATOMS: atom_id res chain seq x y z
N MET A 1 1.99 2.52 19.81
CA MET A 1 0.77 2.82 19.05
C MET A 1 1.09 2.54 17.60
N SER A 2 0.25 1.80 16.87
CA SER A 2 0.50 1.52 15.46
C SER A 2 0.20 2.75 14.61
N ARG A 3 1.00 2.96 13.57
CA ARG A 3 0.86 4.06 12.60
C ARG A 3 0.91 3.52 11.18
N THR A 4 0.29 4.25 10.27
CA THR A 4 0.47 4.09 8.83
C THR A 4 1.33 5.26 8.37
N GLU A 5 2.38 4.98 7.63
CA GLU A 5 3.28 5.98 7.05
C GLU A 5 3.21 5.88 5.53
N ILE A 6 3.11 7.01 4.84
CA ILE A 6 3.24 7.10 3.38
C ILE A 6 4.54 7.84 3.09
N PHE A 7 5.38 7.26 2.24
CA PHE A 7 6.72 7.73 1.91
C PHE A 7 6.74 8.24 0.48
N LEU A 8 7.19 9.48 0.27
CA LEU A 8 7.49 10.02 -1.04
C LEU A 8 8.99 9.94 -1.25
N LEU A 9 9.41 9.05 -2.15
CA LEU A 9 10.81 8.75 -2.41
C LEU A 9 11.36 9.73 -3.46
N GLN A 10 12.57 10.24 -3.22
CA GLN A 10 13.28 11.12 -4.15
C GLN A 10 14.66 10.53 -4.49
N PRO A 11 15.19 10.77 -5.71
CA PRO A 11 16.45 10.16 -6.16
C PRO A 11 17.68 10.55 -5.33
N ASN A 12 17.62 11.66 -4.60
CA ASN A 12 18.71 12.17 -3.75
C ASN A 12 18.63 11.69 -2.29
N GLY A 13 17.73 10.76 -1.99
CA GLY A 13 17.50 10.29 -0.63
C GLY A 13 16.55 11.17 0.19
N GLY A 14 15.90 12.15 -0.43
CA GLY A 14 14.80 12.90 0.18
C GLY A 14 13.59 12.00 0.41
N VAL A 15 13.02 12.10 1.62
CA VAL A 15 11.82 11.35 2.00
C VAL A 15 10.86 12.28 2.71
N HIS A 16 9.66 12.43 2.15
CA HIS A 16 8.53 13.06 2.86
C HIS A 16 7.63 11.96 3.43
N VAL A 17 7.37 12.02 4.73
CA VAL A 17 6.54 11.03 5.44
C VAL A 17 5.22 11.65 5.88
N LEU A 18 4.11 11.05 5.47
CA LEU A 18 2.77 11.34 6.00
C LEU A 18 2.42 10.28 7.04
N GLU A 19 2.19 10.67 8.29
CA GLU A 19 1.86 9.74 9.38
C GLU A 19 0.36 9.79 9.74
N PHE A 20 -0.27 8.61 9.81
CA PHE A 20 -1.63 8.41 10.30
C PHE A 20 -1.60 7.53 11.53
N ARG A 21 -2.22 7.98 12.62
CA ARG A 21 -2.26 7.21 13.87
C ARG A 21 -3.40 6.20 13.85
N ASN A 22 -3.18 5.06 14.50
CA ASN A 22 -4.10 3.94 14.61
C ASN A 22 -4.21 3.11 13.32
N ALA A 23 -3.17 2.33 13.03
CA ALA A 23 -3.13 1.43 11.86
C ALA A 23 -4.25 0.36 11.84
N TRP A 24 -4.99 0.18 12.94
CA TRP A 24 -6.19 -0.66 12.93
C TRP A 24 -7.28 -0.15 12.00
N ARG A 25 -7.29 1.16 11.69
CA ARG A 25 -8.15 1.79 10.67
C ARG A 25 -7.55 1.73 9.25
N GLY A 26 -6.31 1.25 9.11
CA GLY A 26 -5.60 1.02 7.86
C GLY A 26 -5.64 -0.47 7.47
N ALA A 27 -4.49 -1.12 7.34
CA ALA A 27 -4.35 -2.50 6.85
C ALA A 27 -5.28 -3.51 7.53
N MET A 28 -5.30 -3.54 8.86
CA MET A 28 -6.17 -4.47 9.59
C MET A 28 -7.66 -4.24 9.30
N TYR A 29 -8.08 -3.00 9.01
CA TYR A 29 -9.45 -2.72 8.60
C TYR A 29 -9.73 -3.36 7.25
N VAL A 30 -8.86 -3.11 6.26
CA VAL A 30 -8.95 -3.67 4.91
C VAL A 30 -8.98 -5.19 4.96
N TRP A 31 -8.03 -5.81 5.65
CA TRP A 31 -7.95 -7.27 5.71
C TRP A 31 -9.20 -7.89 6.35
N ASN A 32 -9.77 -7.26 7.39
CA ASN A 32 -11.02 -7.72 7.99
C ASN A 32 -12.22 -7.55 7.06
N ASP A 33 -12.27 -6.43 6.35
CA ASP A 33 -13.32 -6.12 5.39
C ASP A 33 -13.28 -7.10 4.21
N ILE A 34 -12.12 -7.27 3.57
CA ILE A 34 -11.94 -8.22 2.47
C ILE A 34 -12.25 -9.65 2.91
N ALA A 35 -11.75 -10.07 4.08
CA ALA A 35 -12.05 -11.39 4.63
C ALA A 35 -13.56 -11.66 4.76
N LYS A 36 -14.34 -10.65 5.15
CA LYS A 36 -15.80 -10.75 5.31
C LYS A 36 -16.55 -10.68 3.98
N ARG A 37 -16.29 -9.65 3.18
CA ARG A 37 -17.04 -9.36 1.94
C ARG A 37 -16.75 -10.41 0.87
N TYR A 38 -15.52 -10.89 0.80
CA TYR A 38 -15.02 -11.65 -0.35
C TYR A 38 -14.63 -13.09 -0.04
N CYS A 39 -14.08 -13.36 1.15
CA CYS A 39 -13.59 -14.70 1.50
C CYS A 39 -14.56 -15.52 2.37
N GLY A 40 -15.66 -14.92 2.85
CA GLY A 40 -16.64 -15.60 3.69
C GLY A 40 -16.18 -15.90 5.12
N PHE A 41 -15.13 -15.22 5.59
CA PHE A 41 -14.65 -15.34 6.97
C PHE A 41 -15.38 -14.35 7.90
N GLU A 42 -15.53 -14.68 9.18
CA GLU A 42 -16.11 -13.76 10.16
C GLU A 42 -15.21 -12.54 10.43
N ARG A 43 -13.89 -12.72 10.27
CA ARG A 43 -12.84 -11.70 10.43
C ARG A 43 -11.57 -12.19 9.75
N PHE A 44 -10.57 -11.32 9.67
CA PHE A 44 -9.25 -11.71 9.20
C PHE A 44 -8.65 -12.83 10.08
N PRO A 45 -8.16 -13.93 9.48
CA PRO A 45 -7.56 -15.04 10.21
C PRO A 45 -6.23 -14.62 10.85
N LEU A 46 -6.18 -14.58 12.18
CA LEU A 46 -4.95 -14.28 12.94
C LEU A 46 -4.19 -15.55 13.38
N GLY A 47 -4.55 -16.71 12.83
CA GLY A 47 -3.85 -17.97 13.12
C GLY A 47 -2.44 -17.97 12.55
N PHE A 48 -1.46 -18.36 13.36
CA PHE A 48 -0.06 -18.51 12.93
C PHE A 48 0.31 -19.95 12.57
N ASP A 49 -0.65 -20.87 12.64
CA ASP A 49 -0.53 -22.23 12.13
C ASP A 49 -0.64 -22.26 10.60
N ASP A 50 -0.34 -23.41 9.98
CA ASP A 50 -0.33 -23.54 8.52
C ASP A 50 -1.69 -23.20 7.91
N LYS A 51 -2.78 -23.61 8.58
CA LYS A 51 -4.14 -23.28 8.18
C LYS A 51 -4.41 -21.78 8.26
N GLY A 52 -4.03 -21.12 9.34
CA GLY A 52 -4.19 -19.68 9.50
C GLY A 52 -3.44 -18.90 8.41
N LYS A 53 -2.20 -19.31 8.09
CA LYS A 53 -1.41 -18.71 7.01
C LYS A 53 -2.06 -18.90 5.63
N GLU A 54 -2.58 -20.09 5.33
CA GLU A 54 -3.30 -20.35 4.09
C GLU A 54 -4.52 -19.42 3.95
N GLN A 55 -5.31 -19.27 5.02
CA GLN A 55 -6.45 -18.37 5.02
C GLN A 55 -6.05 -16.88 4.92
N GLN A 56 -4.91 -16.48 5.50
CA GLN A 56 -4.36 -15.12 5.30
C GLN A 56 -3.99 -14.89 3.84
N MET A 57 -3.35 -15.89 3.20
CA MET A 57 -3.02 -15.83 1.78
C MET A 57 -4.26 -15.73 0.89
N ASP A 58 -5.37 -16.35 1.26
CA ASP A 58 -6.63 -16.22 0.51
C ASP A 58 -7.16 -14.79 0.52
N VAL A 59 -7.00 -14.07 1.65
CA VAL A 59 -7.39 -12.67 1.77
C VAL A 59 -6.42 -11.77 0.99
N TRP A 60 -5.11 -11.92 1.23
CA TRP A 60 -4.09 -11.06 0.63
C TRP A 60 -3.99 -11.21 -0.89
N ASN A 61 -4.22 -12.41 -1.41
CA ASN A 61 -4.20 -12.68 -2.85
C ASN A 61 -5.59 -12.60 -3.51
N TYR A 62 -6.63 -12.12 -2.80
CA TYR A 62 -7.99 -12.16 -3.35
C TYR A 62 -8.11 -11.41 -4.68
N GLY A 63 -7.59 -10.18 -4.75
CA GLY A 63 -7.64 -9.36 -5.98
C GLY A 63 -6.89 -10.00 -7.16
N ASN A 64 -5.77 -10.67 -6.90
CA ASN A 64 -4.99 -11.37 -7.92
C ASN A 64 -5.71 -12.61 -8.46
N ARG A 65 -6.60 -13.23 -7.67
CA ARG A 65 -7.35 -14.43 -8.07
C ARG A 65 -8.74 -14.11 -8.63
N ASN A 66 -9.26 -12.92 -8.36
CA ASN A 66 -10.62 -12.49 -8.68
C ASN A 66 -10.56 -11.14 -9.39
N PRO A 67 -10.29 -11.12 -10.72
CA PRO A 67 -10.11 -9.89 -11.49
C PRO A 67 -11.36 -9.02 -11.57
N ASP A 68 -12.52 -9.57 -11.25
CA ASP A 68 -13.81 -8.89 -11.13
C ASP A 68 -13.99 -8.12 -9.81
N MET A 69 -13.05 -8.25 -8.86
CA MET A 69 -12.98 -7.40 -7.68
C MET A 69 -12.98 -5.92 -8.09
N PRO A 70 -13.81 -5.07 -7.44
CA PRO A 70 -13.78 -3.63 -7.69
C PRO A 70 -12.38 -3.07 -7.57
N GLU A 71 -12.02 -2.17 -8.49
CA GLU A 71 -10.64 -1.72 -8.62
C GLU A 71 -10.14 -0.98 -7.38
N HIS A 72 -11.00 -0.12 -6.82
CA HIS A 72 -10.65 0.63 -5.62
C HIS A 72 -10.38 -0.28 -4.42
N ASP A 73 -11.10 -1.39 -4.31
CA ASP A 73 -10.86 -2.39 -3.27
C ASP A 73 -9.53 -3.13 -3.51
N ALA A 74 -9.21 -3.47 -4.76
CA ALA A 74 -7.95 -4.13 -5.13
C ALA A 74 -6.72 -3.23 -4.88
N ILE A 75 -6.81 -1.96 -5.26
CA ILE A 75 -5.77 -0.95 -5.03
C ILE A 75 -5.51 -0.80 -3.53
N VAL A 76 -6.59 -0.63 -2.74
CA VAL A 76 -6.49 -0.48 -1.29
C VAL A 76 -5.88 -1.74 -0.66
N LEU A 77 -6.28 -2.94 -1.07
CA LEU A 77 -5.68 -4.18 -0.59
C LEU A 77 -4.18 -4.26 -0.90
N LEU A 78 -3.75 -4.03 -2.14
CA LEU A 78 -2.33 -4.10 -2.51
C LEU A 78 -1.49 -3.02 -1.82
N SER A 79 -2.07 -1.85 -1.54
CA SER A 79 -1.38 -0.79 -0.76
C SER A 79 -1.05 -1.20 0.69
N THR A 80 -1.62 -2.31 1.17
CA THR A 80 -1.32 -2.87 2.51
C THR A 80 -0.18 -3.88 2.52
N MET A 81 0.32 -4.28 1.34
CA MET A 81 1.39 -5.26 1.21
C MET A 81 2.75 -4.62 1.49
N ASP A 82 3.67 -5.43 1.99
CA ASP A 82 5.07 -5.03 2.18
C ASP A 82 5.68 -4.66 0.82
N HIS A 83 6.56 -3.66 0.83
CA HIS A 83 7.20 -3.12 -0.37
C HIS A 83 6.24 -2.70 -1.53
N ALA A 84 4.98 -2.40 -1.23
CA ALA A 84 4.06 -1.82 -2.19
C ALA A 84 4.50 -0.41 -2.61
N LEU A 85 4.61 -0.19 -3.92
CA LEU A 85 4.94 1.10 -4.53
C LEU A 85 3.91 1.52 -5.58
N LEU A 86 3.80 2.83 -5.74
CA LEU A 86 3.08 3.48 -6.82
C LEU A 86 4.02 4.37 -7.63
N GLU A 87 3.84 4.33 -8.94
CA GLU A 87 4.49 5.24 -9.87
C GLU A 87 3.97 6.68 -9.64
N PRO A 88 4.84 7.70 -9.71
CA PRO A 88 4.46 9.09 -9.41
C PRO A 88 3.35 9.65 -10.29
N ASP A 89 3.26 9.23 -11.55
CA ASP A 89 2.26 9.68 -12.52
C ASP A 89 0.88 9.04 -12.31
N GLN A 90 0.79 8.01 -11.47
CA GLN A 90 -0.45 7.30 -11.17
C GLN A 90 -1.12 7.75 -9.87
N TRP A 91 -0.62 8.82 -9.23
CA TRP A 91 -1.11 9.28 -7.94
C TRP A 91 -2.62 9.54 -7.93
N GLU A 92 -3.16 10.16 -8.98
CA GLU A 92 -4.59 10.49 -9.03
C GLU A 92 -5.47 9.24 -8.93
N ARG A 93 -5.13 8.16 -9.63
CA ARG A 93 -5.85 6.88 -9.58
C ARG A 93 -5.83 6.27 -8.17
N LEU A 94 -4.72 6.38 -7.46
CA LEU A 94 -4.63 5.96 -6.06
C LEU A 94 -5.51 6.81 -5.14
N ALA A 95 -5.44 8.15 -5.27
CA ALA A 95 -6.21 9.05 -4.44
C ALA A 95 -7.72 8.85 -4.63
N GLU A 96 -8.16 8.63 -5.87
CA GLU A 96 -9.54 8.28 -6.21
C GLU A 96 -9.97 6.94 -5.61
N ALA A 97 -9.12 5.92 -5.67
CA ALA A 97 -9.39 4.63 -5.04
C ALA A 97 -9.54 4.75 -3.52
N PHE A 98 -8.65 5.49 -2.87
CA PHE A 98 -8.69 5.72 -1.42
C PHE A 98 -9.92 6.52 -1.01
N GLU A 99 -10.28 7.56 -1.77
CA GLU A 99 -11.48 8.36 -1.55
C GLU A 99 -12.75 7.51 -1.72
N LYS A 100 -12.80 6.71 -2.79
CA LYS A 100 -13.92 5.80 -3.05
C LYS A 100 -14.08 4.78 -1.94
N TYR A 101 -13.00 4.08 -1.59
CA TYR A 101 -13.01 3.10 -0.50
C TYR A 101 -13.40 3.74 0.84
N GLY A 102 -12.80 4.89 1.18
CA GLY A 102 -13.09 5.62 2.41
C GLY A 102 -14.53 6.11 2.51
N SER A 103 -15.16 6.46 1.38
CA SER A 103 -16.59 6.83 1.34
C SER A 103 -17.52 5.66 1.65
N GLU A 104 -17.13 4.43 1.29
CA GLU A 104 -17.86 3.20 1.57
C GLU A 104 -17.57 2.68 2.99
N HIS A 105 -16.42 3.07 3.54
CA HIS A 105 -15.89 2.60 4.82
C HIS A 105 -15.49 3.76 5.74
N PRO A 106 -16.47 4.52 6.29
CA PRO A 106 -16.20 5.77 7.03
C PRO A 106 -15.39 5.58 8.32
N ASP A 107 -15.33 4.35 8.86
CA ASP A 107 -14.54 4.03 10.04
C ASP A 107 -13.05 3.75 9.71
N SER A 108 -12.70 3.59 8.43
CA SER A 108 -11.32 3.45 7.97
C SER A 108 -10.58 4.79 7.98
N SER A 109 -9.26 4.79 7.73
CA SER A 109 -8.47 6.02 7.56
C SER A 109 -8.28 6.43 6.10
N TYR A 110 -8.90 5.75 5.13
CA TYR A 110 -8.60 5.97 3.71
C TYR A 110 -9.09 7.32 3.16
N SER A 111 -10.18 7.89 3.69
CA SER A 111 -10.57 9.27 3.34
C SER A 111 -9.54 10.30 3.82
N GLU A 112 -8.96 10.08 5.01
CA GLU A 112 -7.90 10.95 5.55
C GLU A 112 -6.62 10.80 4.72
N GLN A 113 -6.27 9.56 4.36
CA GLN A 113 -5.12 9.26 3.49
C GLN A 113 -5.28 9.87 2.10
N ALA A 114 -6.47 9.79 1.48
CA ALA A 114 -6.74 10.40 0.18
C ALA A 114 -6.53 11.92 0.20
N ALA A 115 -7.05 12.61 1.23
CA ALA A 115 -6.90 14.06 1.37
C ALA A 115 -5.43 14.47 1.54
N ALA A 116 -4.70 13.75 2.40
CA ALA A 116 -3.28 13.99 2.63
C ALA A 116 -2.43 13.67 1.39
N LEU A 117 -2.78 12.62 0.66
CA LEU A 117 -2.16 12.27 -0.63
C LEU A 117 -2.31 13.43 -1.62
N ARG A 118 -3.53 13.96 -1.82
CA ARG A 118 -3.75 15.12 -2.70
C ARG A 118 -2.96 16.36 -2.24
N GLN A 119 -2.95 16.65 -0.95
CA GLN A 119 -2.17 17.77 -0.41
C GLN A 119 -0.65 17.60 -0.66
N ALA A 120 -0.14 16.38 -0.52
CA ALA A 120 1.25 16.09 -0.76
C ALA A 120 1.63 16.18 -2.25
N MET A 121 0.73 15.81 -3.17
CA MET A 121 0.93 16.08 -4.60
C MET A 121 1.18 17.56 -4.86
N GLU A 122 0.35 18.43 -4.26
CA GLU A 122 0.47 19.87 -4.43
C GLU A 122 1.77 20.40 -3.83
N SER A 123 2.20 19.90 -2.66
CA SER A 123 3.43 20.34 -2.00
C SER A 123 4.70 19.83 -2.65
N GLU A 124 4.65 18.66 -3.27
CA GLU A 124 5.77 18.06 -4.01
C GLU A 124 5.74 18.38 -5.50
N ALA A 125 4.77 19.16 -5.99
CA ALA A 125 4.68 19.56 -7.38
C ALA A 125 5.99 20.20 -7.88
N GLY A 126 6.59 19.60 -8.91
CA GLY A 126 7.87 20.05 -9.48
C GLY A 126 9.12 19.50 -8.80
N LYS A 127 8.98 18.63 -7.78
CA LYS A 127 10.08 17.82 -7.26
C LYS A 127 10.14 16.48 -8.01
N ASP A 128 11.35 15.93 -8.07
CA ASP A 128 11.60 14.64 -8.69
C ASP A 128 11.24 13.53 -7.69
N VAL A 129 9.96 13.14 -7.66
CA VAL A 129 9.47 11.99 -6.88
C VAL A 129 9.62 10.76 -7.75
N THR A 130 10.26 9.71 -7.24
CA THR A 130 10.51 8.46 -7.97
C THR A 130 9.56 7.33 -7.58
N GLY A 131 8.88 7.46 -6.44
CA GLY A 131 7.87 6.49 -6.02
C GLY A 131 7.15 6.92 -4.74
N ILE A 132 5.99 6.31 -4.53
CA ILE A 132 5.21 6.45 -3.30
C ILE A 132 5.12 5.08 -2.66
N GLY A 133 5.54 4.96 -1.41
CA GLY A 133 5.51 3.71 -0.66
C GLY A 133 4.69 3.79 0.62
N TRP A 134 4.37 2.64 1.19
CA TRP A 134 3.62 2.53 2.44
C TRP A 134 4.40 1.76 3.48
N LEU A 135 4.19 2.12 4.74
CA LEU A 135 4.36 1.21 5.87
C LEU A 135 3.09 1.22 6.68
N GLN A 136 2.34 0.13 6.63
CA GLN A 136 1.10 -0.02 7.40
C GLN A 136 1.31 -0.79 8.71
N THR A 137 2.55 -1.23 9.01
CA THR A 137 2.90 -1.91 10.26
C THR A 137 3.89 -1.08 11.06
N SER A 138 3.85 -1.22 12.39
CA SER A 138 4.80 -0.56 13.30
C SER A 138 5.98 -1.46 13.66
N VAL A 139 6.29 -2.46 12.84
CA VAL A 139 7.33 -3.47 13.12
C VAL A 139 8.62 -3.17 12.37
N CYS A 140 8.53 -2.46 11.24
CA CYS A 140 9.66 -2.00 10.45
C CYS A 140 9.68 -0.47 10.44
N ASP A 141 10.79 0.14 10.84
CA ASP A 141 11.02 1.58 10.87
C ASP A 141 11.93 2.05 9.71
N THR A 142 12.39 1.12 8.88
CA THR A 142 13.54 1.31 7.96
C THR A 142 13.31 0.72 6.56
N GLU A 143 12.09 0.37 6.17
CA GLU A 143 11.82 -0.41 4.94
C GLU A 143 12.27 0.27 3.64
N TRP A 144 12.31 1.60 3.63
CA TRP A 144 12.74 2.39 2.46
C TRP A 144 14.17 2.92 2.59
N LEU A 145 14.98 2.31 3.46
CA LEU A 145 16.42 2.55 3.59
C LEU A 145 17.18 1.26 3.32
N ILE A 146 18.12 1.29 2.40
CA ILE A 146 18.99 0.16 2.10
C ILE A 146 20.44 0.47 2.38
N TRP A 147 21.21 -0.59 2.65
CA TRP A 147 22.65 -0.48 2.86
C TRP A 147 23.35 -0.33 1.51
N ASP A 148 24.11 0.75 1.35
CA ASP A 148 25.00 0.97 0.22
C ASP A 148 26.38 0.41 0.56
N GLU A 149 26.74 -0.72 -0.06
CA GLU A 149 28.05 -1.34 0.16
C GLU A 149 29.20 -0.48 -0.36
N ASP A 150 28.98 0.33 -1.41
CA ASP A 150 30.00 1.19 -2.02
C ASP A 150 30.26 2.45 -1.18
N GLY A 151 29.20 2.97 -0.53
CA GLY A 151 29.25 4.13 0.34
C GLY A 151 29.51 3.83 1.82
N GLU A 152 29.42 2.57 2.25
CA GLU A 152 29.37 2.14 3.66
C GLU A 152 28.33 2.91 4.50
N GLU A 153 27.23 3.35 3.87
CA GLU A 153 26.17 4.13 4.51
C GLU A 153 24.77 3.67 4.09
N ARG A 154 23.74 4.12 4.81
CA ARG A 154 22.35 3.87 4.41
C ARG A 154 21.91 4.94 3.42
N ARG A 155 21.35 4.51 2.30
CA ARG A 155 20.68 5.38 1.32
C ARG A 155 19.20 5.06 1.23
N SER A 156 18.41 5.99 0.73
CA SER A 156 17.01 5.71 0.42
C SER A 156 16.91 4.70 -0.73
N TYR A 157 15.82 3.94 -0.66
CA TYR A 157 15.39 3.07 -1.74
C TYR A 157 15.11 3.90 -3.00
N ASP A 158 15.70 3.47 -4.11
CA ASP A 158 15.53 4.06 -5.43
C ASP A 158 14.89 3.00 -6.34
N PRO A 159 13.59 3.09 -6.63
CA PRO A 159 12.90 2.06 -7.41
C PRO A 159 13.39 1.97 -8.87
N SER A 160 14.23 2.90 -9.35
CA SER A 160 14.88 2.80 -10.66
C SER A 160 16.16 1.94 -10.65
N LYS A 161 16.70 1.63 -9.47
CA LYS A 161 17.95 0.87 -9.27
C LYS A 161 17.77 -0.37 -8.41
N ASP A 162 16.82 -0.32 -7.48
CA ASP A 162 16.59 -1.36 -6.49
C ASP A 162 15.40 -2.24 -6.89
N GLU A 163 15.49 -3.54 -6.59
CA GLU A 163 14.48 -4.54 -6.91
C GLU A 163 13.70 -4.98 -5.65
N GLY A 164 12.65 -5.79 -5.84
CA GLY A 164 11.88 -6.39 -4.74
C GLY A 164 10.64 -5.59 -4.30
N HIS A 165 10.33 -4.48 -4.97
CA HIS A 165 9.08 -3.76 -4.78
C HIS A 165 7.95 -4.29 -5.68
N LEU A 166 6.71 -4.07 -5.25
CA LEU A 166 5.51 -4.38 -6.02
C LEU A 166 4.89 -3.09 -6.55
N TRP A 167 4.90 -2.88 -7.87
CA TRP A 167 4.13 -1.83 -8.51
C TRP A 167 2.64 -2.19 -8.51
N ILE A 168 1.88 -1.64 -7.57
CA ILE A 168 0.53 -2.13 -7.27
C ILE A 168 -0.45 -1.98 -8.44
N LEU A 169 -0.32 -0.92 -9.25
CA LEU A 169 -1.21 -0.70 -10.39
C LEU A 169 -0.82 -1.52 -11.61
N ALA A 170 0.48 -1.69 -11.88
CA ALA A 170 0.95 -2.60 -12.92
C ALA A 170 0.45 -4.03 -12.63
N GLN A 171 0.54 -4.49 -11.39
CA GLN A 171 -0.01 -5.79 -10.96
C GLN A 171 -1.53 -5.91 -11.23
N ILE A 172 -2.30 -4.87 -10.95
CA ILE A 172 -3.76 -4.86 -11.21
C ILE A 172 -4.06 -4.93 -12.70
N ASP A 173 -3.37 -4.12 -13.49
CA ASP A 173 -3.59 -4.03 -14.93
C ASP A 173 -3.21 -5.34 -15.62
N GLU A 174 -2.10 -5.96 -15.23
CA GLU A 174 -1.68 -7.29 -15.69
C GLU A 174 -2.71 -8.37 -15.33
N THR A 175 -3.13 -8.44 -14.06
CA THR A 175 -4.11 -9.44 -13.58
C THR A 175 -5.42 -9.35 -14.37
N ARG A 176 -5.88 -8.14 -14.67
CA ARG A 176 -7.12 -7.92 -15.40
C ARG A 176 -6.98 -8.16 -16.90
N ALA A 177 -5.83 -7.85 -17.48
CA ALA A 177 -5.55 -8.13 -18.88
C ALA A 177 -5.49 -9.64 -19.16
N GLU A 178 -4.92 -10.44 -18.25
CA GLU A 178 -4.89 -11.90 -18.37
C GLU A 178 -6.28 -12.56 -18.30
N ALA A 179 -7.25 -11.86 -17.70
CA ALA A 179 -8.61 -12.35 -17.52
C ALA A 179 -9.59 -11.97 -18.65
N ALA A 180 -9.20 -11.05 -19.55
CA ALA A 180 -10.02 -10.50 -20.62
C ALA A 180 -9.93 -11.31 -21.93
#